data_AF-A0A238DQU4-F1
#
_entry.id   AF-A0A238DQU4-F1
#
_cell.length_a   1.000
_cell.length_b   1.000
_cell.length_c   1.000
_cell.angle_alpha   90.00
_cell.angle_beta   90.00
_cell.angle_gamma   90.00
#
_symmetry.space_group_name_H-M   'P 1'
#
loop_
_entity.id
_entity.type
_entity.pdbx_description
1 polymer ?
#
loop_
_entity_poly.entity_id
_entity_poly.type
_entity_poly.pdbx_seq_one_letter_code
_entity_poly.pdbx_strand_id
1 'polypeptide(L)'
;MQQQGDDEQTRAGLPRQEGALTWRSGWFGRWLGPRTRPGSDETADHLLVSLLNMAWFVEARDPHTGGHLWRVSRYARMLAAAAGLDAVEVARVSLGGFLHDLGKIGVPDAILCKSTPLTDAEWAVMRTPPDIGMRSLAAHSHTSQRLDLRPTR
;
A
#
# COMPACT_ATOMS: atom_id res chain seq x y z
N MET A 1 -31.70 44.39 37.84
CA MET A 1 -30.25 44.67 37.96
C MET A 1 -29.56 43.33 37.77
N GLN A 2 -29.04 42.95 36.59
CA GLN A 2 -27.83 43.47 35.89
C GLN A 2 -26.66 43.59 36.89
N GLN A 3 -25.48 43.01 36.71
CA GLN A 3 -24.66 42.72 35.52
C GLN A 3 -23.90 41.38 35.72
N GLN A 4 -23.71 40.55 34.69
CA GLN A 4 -22.57 40.58 33.75
C GLN A 4 -21.20 40.61 34.45
N GLY A 5 -20.55 39.45 34.46
CA GLY A 5 -19.11 39.31 34.68
C GLY A 5 -18.55 38.58 33.47
N ASP A 6 -17.95 39.35 32.57
CA ASP A 6 -17.13 38.90 31.47
C ASP A 6 -15.87 38.23 32.02
N ASP A 7 -15.60 36.99 31.59
CA ASP A 7 -14.24 36.42 31.60
C ASP A 7 -13.96 35.86 30.21
N GLU A 8 -13.95 36.79 29.26
CA GLU A 8 -13.27 36.65 27.98
C GLU A 8 -11.78 36.89 28.22
N GLN A 9 -10.96 35.83 28.30
CA GLN A 9 -9.63 35.84 27.68
C GLN A 9 -8.87 34.50 27.76
N THR A 10 -8.61 33.99 26.55
CA THR A 10 -7.33 33.37 26.14
C THR A 10 -7.11 31.90 26.51
N ARG A 11 -7.76 31.01 25.75
CA ARG A 11 -7.07 29.80 25.28
C ARG A 11 -7.04 29.82 23.76
N ALA A 12 -5.83 30.05 23.27
CA ALA A 12 -5.45 30.06 21.87
C ALA A 12 -6.11 28.90 21.12
N GLY A 13 -6.78 29.24 20.01
CA GLY A 13 -7.36 28.29 19.09
C GLY A 13 -6.28 27.31 18.60
N LEU A 14 -6.43 26.05 19.00
CA LEU A 14 -5.84 24.95 18.24
C LEU A 14 -6.53 24.95 16.88
N PRO A 15 -5.81 25.05 15.75
CA PRO A 15 -6.43 24.94 14.46
C PRO A 15 -7.05 23.54 14.38
N ARG A 16 -8.37 23.53 14.20
CA ARG A 16 -9.12 22.32 13.91
C ARG A 16 -8.51 21.78 12.61
N GLN A 17 -7.72 20.71 12.71
CA GLN A 17 -7.13 20.01 11.56
C GLN A 17 -8.26 19.28 10.81
N GLU A 18 -9.15 20.05 10.18
CA GLU A 18 -10.06 19.58 9.14
C GLU A 18 -9.26 19.48 7.82
N GLY A 19 -8.19 18.68 7.85
CA GLY A 19 -7.57 18.15 6.66
C GLY A 19 -8.28 16.84 6.35
N ALA A 20 -9.46 16.91 5.75
CA ALA A 20 -10.06 15.73 5.14
C ALA A 20 -8.99 15.15 4.20
N LEU A 21 -8.49 13.94 4.52
CA LEU A 21 -7.64 13.14 3.66
C LEU A 21 -8.47 12.74 2.43
N THR A 22 -8.72 13.71 1.56
CA THR A 22 -9.28 13.41 0.26
C THR A 22 -8.18 12.68 -0.49
N TRP A 23 -8.48 11.46 -0.91
CA TRP A 23 -7.65 10.60 -1.75
C TRP A 23 -7.08 11.31 -3.00
N ARG A 24 -7.61 12.49 -3.36
CA ARG A 24 -7.22 13.32 -4.51
C ARG A 24 -5.95 14.15 -4.28
N SER A 25 -5.61 14.54 -3.05
CA SER A 25 -4.47 15.43 -2.76
C SER A 25 -3.22 14.72 -2.24
N GLY A 26 -3.37 13.44 -1.89
CA GLY A 26 -2.27 12.57 -1.43
C GLY A 26 -1.35 12.09 -2.55
N TRP A 27 -0.27 11.41 -2.14
CA TRP A 27 0.70 10.78 -3.03
C TRP A 27 0.05 9.86 -4.08
N PHE A 28 -1.07 9.21 -3.75
CA PHE A 28 -1.87 8.37 -4.64
C PHE A 28 -2.31 9.09 -5.93
N GLY A 29 -2.77 10.34 -5.83
CA GLY A 29 -3.22 11.12 -6.98
C GLY A 29 -2.10 11.61 -7.88
N ARG A 30 -0.88 11.78 -7.33
CA ARG A 30 0.32 12.15 -8.11
C ARG A 30 0.97 10.95 -8.82
N TRP A 31 0.71 9.73 -8.36
CA TRP A 31 1.30 8.50 -8.89
C TRP A 31 0.56 7.95 -10.13
N LEU A 32 -0.76 8.13 -10.23
CA LEU A 32 -1.57 7.62 -11.35
C LEU A 32 -1.41 8.39 -12.67
N GLY A 33 -0.65 9.50 -12.70
CA GLY A 33 -0.45 10.31 -13.90
C GLY A 33 -1.75 10.92 -14.47
N PRO A 34 -1.68 11.69 -15.56
CA PRO A 34 -2.88 12.17 -16.25
C PRO A 34 -3.63 10.99 -16.88
N ARG A 35 -4.90 10.82 -16.51
CA ARG A 35 -5.81 9.78 -17.01
C ARG A 35 -5.89 9.77 -18.53
N THR A 36 -5.54 8.66 -19.17
CA THR A 36 -5.72 8.46 -20.61
C THR A 36 -7.09 7.87 -20.91
N ARG A 37 -8.00 8.71 -21.42
CA ARG A 37 -9.32 8.41 -22.02
C ARG A 37 -10.41 7.79 -21.10
N PRO A 38 -11.65 8.31 -21.14
CA PRO A 38 -12.76 7.75 -20.36
C PRO A 38 -13.26 6.41 -20.96
N GLY A 39 -13.48 5.42 -20.09
CA GLY A 39 -14.32 4.24 -20.37
C GLY A 39 -13.71 2.85 -20.13
N SER A 40 -12.40 2.65 -20.28
CA SER A 40 -11.75 1.32 -20.11
C SER A 40 -10.73 1.23 -18.98
N ASP A 41 -10.16 2.36 -18.55
CA ASP A 41 -9.16 2.41 -17.48
C ASP A 41 -9.79 2.44 -16.08
N GLU A 42 -11.07 2.76 -15.96
CA GLU A 42 -11.72 2.95 -14.65
C GLU A 42 -11.81 1.65 -13.84
N THR A 43 -12.13 0.52 -14.48
CA THR A 43 -12.12 -0.78 -13.80
C THR A 43 -10.71 -1.19 -13.38
N ALA A 44 -9.71 -0.98 -14.23
CA ALA A 44 -8.32 -1.30 -13.91
C ALA A 44 -7.80 -0.43 -12.75
N ASP A 45 -8.12 0.86 -12.75
CA ASP A 45 -7.86 1.80 -11.66
C ASP A 45 -8.51 1.32 -10.36
N HIS A 46 -9.78 0.92 -10.38
CA HIS A 46 -10.49 0.43 -9.20
C HIS A 46 -9.93 -0.89 -8.66
N LEU A 47 -9.51 -1.80 -9.54
CA LEU A 47 -8.87 -3.05 -9.14
C LEU A 47 -7.51 -2.79 -8.51
N LEU A 48 -6.72 -1.87 -9.08
CA LEU A 48 -5.43 -1.47 -8.53
C LEU A 48 -5.60 -0.80 -7.16
N VAL A 49 -6.56 0.12 -7.02
CA VAL A 49 -6.89 0.75 -5.74
C VAL A 49 -7.29 -0.30 -4.70
N SER A 50 -8.14 -1.26 -5.08
CA SER A 50 -8.56 -2.35 -4.19
C SER A 50 -7.35 -3.19 -3.73
N LEU A 51 -6.46 -3.55 -4.66
CA LEU A 51 -5.25 -4.32 -4.35
C LEU A 51 -4.31 -3.57 -3.39
N LEU A 52 -4.12 -2.27 -3.61
CA LEU A 52 -3.29 -1.43 -2.75
C LEU A 52 -3.92 -1.27 -1.35
N ASN A 53 -5.25 -1.18 -1.25
CA ASN A 53 -5.95 -1.18 0.03
C ASN A 53 -5.78 -2.52 0.79
N MET A 54 -5.81 -3.65 0.07
CA MET A 54 -5.55 -4.95 0.71
C MET A 54 -4.13 -5.03 1.29
N ALA A 55 -3.13 -4.50 0.58
CA ALA A 55 -1.78 -4.42 1.11
C ALA A 55 -1.71 -3.55 2.38
N TRP A 56 -2.43 -2.42 2.43
CA TRP A 56 -2.55 -1.63 3.66
C TRP A 56 -3.23 -2.36 4.80
N PHE A 57 -4.28 -3.14 4.56
CA PHE A 57 -4.91 -3.94 5.61
C PHE A 57 -3.96 -5.00 6.17
N VAL A 58 -3.10 -5.58 5.32
CA VAL A 58 -2.06 -6.50 5.74
C VAL A 58 -0.98 -5.78 6.56
N GLU A 59 -0.52 -4.61 6.13
CA GLU A 59 0.42 -3.76 6.88
C GLU A 59 -0.15 -3.35 8.24
N ALA A 60 -1.44 -3.06 8.33
CA ALA A 60 -2.10 -2.67 9.58
C ALA A 60 -2.20 -3.81 10.62
N ARG A 61 -2.13 -5.08 10.18
CA ARG A 61 -2.07 -6.24 11.08
C ARG A 61 -0.69 -6.42 11.72
N ASP A 62 0.36 -5.90 11.09
CA ASP A 62 1.73 -6.02 11.55
C ASP A 62 2.11 -4.78 12.40
N PRO A 63 2.29 -4.94 13.73
CA PRO A 63 2.51 -3.81 14.63
C PRO A 63 3.82 -3.05 14.36
N HIS A 64 4.71 -3.58 13.53
CA HIS A 64 6.04 -3.03 13.29
C HIS A 64 6.13 -2.19 12.01
N THR A 65 5.05 -2.07 11.24
CA THR A 65 5.08 -1.54 9.88
C THR A 65 4.27 -0.25 9.71
N GLY A 66 4.63 0.82 10.42
CA GLY A 66 4.10 2.16 10.14
C GLY A 66 4.71 2.75 8.87
N GLY A 67 3.99 2.72 7.74
CA GLY A 67 4.44 3.30 6.45
C GLY A 67 5.62 2.58 5.81
N HIS A 68 5.85 1.32 6.19
CA HIS A 68 6.89 0.44 5.67
C HIS A 68 6.69 0.18 4.17
N LEU A 69 5.47 -0.13 3.74
CA LEU A 69 5.15 -0.39 2.33
C LEU A 69 5.57 0.79 1.45
N TRP A 70 5.31 2.01 1.91
CA TRP A 70 5.68 3.22 1.19
C TRP A 70 7.20 3.40 1.09
N ARG A 71 7.93 3.19 2.20
CA ARG A 71 9.39 3.31 2.20
C ARG A 71 10.03 2.27 1.28
N VAL A 72 9.61 1.01 1.36
CA VAL A 72 10.13 -0.06 0.51
C VAL A 72 9.83 0.21 -0.95
N SER A 73 8.59 0.56 -1.30
CA SER A 73 8.21 0.91 -2.67
C SER A 73 9.05 2.07 -3.24
N ARG A 74 9.29 3.11 -2.42
CA ARG A 74 10.11 4.26 -2.81
C ARG A 74 11.57 3.87 -3.04
N TYR A 75 12.18 3.10 -2.13
CA TYR A 75 13.56 2.66 -2.31
C TYR A 75 13.71 1.73 -3.51
N ALA A 76 12.76 0.81 -3.71
CA ALA A 76 12.71 -0.06 -4.88
C ALA A 76 12.67 0.74 -6.19
N ARG A 77 11.82 1.78 -6.26
CA ARG A 77 11.76 2.71 -7.39
C ARG A 77 13.11 3.42 -7.63
N MET A 78 13.73 3.94 -6.57
CA MET A 78 15.00 4.67 -6.68
C MET A 78 16.13 3.76 -7.16
N LEU A 79 16.22 2.54 -6.62
CA LEU A 79 17.20 1.54 -7.04
C LEU A 79 16.97 1.11 -8.49
N ALA A 80 15.73 0.84 -8.88
CA ALA A 80 15.40 0.46 -10.25
C ALA A 80 15.79 1.55 -11.26
N ALA A 81 15.49 2.82 -10.95
CA ALA A 81 15.85 3.94 -11.80
C ALA A 81 17.38 4.12 -11.88
N ALA A 82 18.09 3.98 -10.75
CA ALA A 82 19.55 4.05 -10.71
C ALA A 82 20.22 2.90 -11.47
N ALA A 83 19.54 1.75 -11.57
CA ALA A 83 19.99 0.60 -12.36
C ALA A 83 19.76 0.76 -13.88
N GLY A 84 19.15 1.86 -14.33
CA GLY A 84 18.91 2.12 -15.74
C GLY A 84 17.71 1.39 -16.34
N LEU A 85 16.82 0.85 -15.51
CA LEU A 85 15.56 0.25 -15.97
C LEU A 85 14.64 1.31 -16.58
N ASP A 86 13.79 0.88 -17.50
CA ASP A 86 12.84 1.79 -18.15
C ASP A 86 11.71 2.24 -17.18
N ALA A 87 10.92 3.23 -17.59
CA ALA A 87 9.86 3.78 -16.75
C ALA A 87 8.79 2.76 -16.35
N VAL A 88 8.49 1.78 -17.22
CA VAL A 88 7.49 0.73 -16.98
C VAL A 88 8.04 -0.28 -15.98
N GLU A 89 9.29 -0.71 -16.14
CA GLU A 89 9.98 -1.61 -15.23
C GLU A 89 10.19 -0.98 -13.85
N VAL A 90 10.58 0.30 -13.80
CA VAL A 90 10.67 1.07 -12.54
C VAL A 90 9.33 1.11 -11.81
N ALA A 91 8.23 1.32 -12.54
CA ALA A 91 6.89 1.30 -11.96
C ALA A 91 6.51 -0.10 -11.43
N ARG A 92 6.85 -1.17 -12.16
CA ARG A 92 6.61 -2.56 -11.74
C ARG A 92 7.40 -2.92 -10.48
N VAL A 93 8.68 -2.57 -10.41
CA VAL A 93 9.52 -2.81 -9.23
C VAL A 93 9.02 -2.03 -8.02
N SER A 94 8.61 -0.78 -8.22
CA SER A 94 7.97 0.04 -7.18
C SER A 94 6.67 -0.60 -6.67
N LEU A 95 5.82 -1.10 -7.57
CA LEU A 95 4.59 -1.80 -7.22
C LEU A 95 4.90 -3.13 -6.48
N GLY A 96 5.90 -3.88 -6.95
CA GLY A 96 6.38 -5.10 -6.29
C GLY A 96 6.83 -4.83 -4.85
N GLY A 97 7.60 -3.75 -4.61
CA GLY A 97 7.98 -3.34 -3.26
C GLY A 97 6.79 -2.97 -2.37
N PHE A 98 5.71 -2.42 -2.94
CA PHE A 98 4.49 -2.11 -2.20
C PHE A 98 3.66 -3.37 -1.88
N LEU A 99 3.68 -4.37 -2.75
CA LEU A 99 2.87 -5.59 -2.61
C LEU A 99 3.64 -6.78 -2.00
N HIS A 100 4.94 -6.64 -1.71
CA HIS A 100 5.82 -7.76 -1.35
C HIS A 100 5.32 -8.57 -0.14
N ASP A 101 4.66 -7.90 0.81
CA ASP A 101 4.16 -8.48 2.05
C ASP A 101 2.68 -8.89 1.99
N LEU A 102 1.99 -8.72 0.85
CA LEU A 102 0.57 -9.05 0.70
C LEU A 102 0.26 -10.51 1.11
N GLY A 103 1.22 -11.42 0.91
CA GLY A 103 1.09 -12.82 1.30
C GLY A 103 0.97 -13.08 2.80
N LYS A 104 1.31 -12.11 3.67
CA LYS A 104 1.08 -12.20 5.12
C LYS A 104 -0.42 -12.31 5.46
N ILE A 105 -1.33 -12.07 4.50
CA ILE A 105 -2.75 -12.36 4.66
C ILE A 105 -3.03 -13.81 5.09
N GLY A 106 -2.21 -14.77 4.68
CA GLY A 106 -2.37 -16.18 5.05
C GLY A 106 -1.64 -16.62 6.32
N VAL A 107 -0.95 -15.72 7.02
CA VAL A 107 -0.29 -16.02 8.31
C VAL A 107 -1.26 -15.70 9.45
N PRO A 108 -1.53 -16.62 10.40
CA PRO A 108 -2.37 -16.35 11.55
C PRO A 108 -1.80 -15.24 12.46
N ASP A 109 -2.67 -14.40 13.05
CA ASP A 109 -2.25 -13.30 13.95
C ASP A 109 -1.44 -13.82 15.15
N ALA A 110 -1.79 -14.99 15.68
CA ALA A 110 -1.06 -15.61 16.80
C ALA A 110 0.41 -15.95 16.46
N ILE A 111 0.74 -16.07 15.17
CA ILE A 111 2.10 -16.28 14.67
C ILE A 111 2.70 -14.94 14.21
N LEU A 112 1.94 -14.13 13.46
CA LEU A 112 2.39 -12.85 12.91
C LEU A 112 2.76 -11.83 14.00
N CYS A 113 1.97 -11.76 15.07
CA CYS A 113 2.11 -10.78 16.14
C CYS A 113 2.79 -11.36 17.39
N LYS A 114 3.39 -12.55 17.29
CA LYS A 114 4.00 -13.23 18.43
C LYS A 114 5.25 -12.47 18.90
N SER A 115 5.28 -12.10 20.18
CA SER A 115 6.40 -11.37 20.80
C SER A 115 7.49 -12.28 21.37
N THR A 116 7.24 -13.60 21.39
CA THR A 116 8.20 -14.62 21.83
C THR A 116 8.79 -15.35 20.63
N PRO A 117 9.92 -16.06 20.79
CA PRO A 117 10.51 -16.82 19.70
C PRO A 117 9.51 -17.79 19.06
N LEU A 118 9.52 -17.86 17.73
CA LEU A 118 8.76 -18.84 16.97
C LEU A 118 9.37 -20.23 17.13
N THR A 119 8.52 -21.24 17.25
CA THR A 119 8.87 -22.65 17.12
C THR A 119 9.19 -22.98 15.66
N ASP A 120 9.81 -24.13 15.40
CA ASP A 120 10.12 -24.58 14.04
C ASP A 120 8.87 -24.70 13.14
N ALA A 121 7.75 -25.15 13.73
CA ALA A 121 6.47 -25.25 13.03
C ALA A 121 5.90 -23.86 12.67
N GLU A 122 5.99 -22.91 13.60
CA GLU A 122 5.56 -21.52 13.34
C GLU A 122 6.47 -20.83 12.32
N TRP A 123 7.78 -21.12 12.34
CA TRP A 123 8.72 -20.68 11.31
C TRP A 123 8.40 -21.24 9.95
N ALA A 124 7.93 -22.49 9.86
CA ALA A 124 7.46 -23.06 8.59
C ALA A 124 6.29 -22.24 8.03
N VAL A 125 5.35 -21.81 8.87
CA VAL A 125 4.25 -20.92 8.47
C VAL A 125 4.75 -19.52 8.09
N MET A 126 5.65 -18.93 8.87
CA MET A 126 6.20 -17.58 8.62
C MET A 126 6.96 -17.46 7.29
N ARG A 127 7.42 -18.58 6.72
CA ARG A 127 8.09 -18.63 5.41
C ARG A 127 7.16 -18.76 4.21
N THR A 128 5.87 -19.00 4.43
CA THR A 128 4.87 -19.12 3.34
C THR A 128 4.42 -17.83 2.63
N PRO A 129 4.56 -16.60 3.20
CA PRO A 129 4.04 -15.38 2.56
C PRO A 129 4.47 -15.16 1.11
N PRO A 130 5.74 -15.37 0.69
CA PRO A 130 6.12 -15.18 -0.71
C PRO A 130 5.30 -16.04 -1.68
N ASP A 131 5.09 -17.31 -1.34
CA ASP A 131 4.31 -18.23 -2.17
C ASP A 131 2.83 -17.89 -2.17
N ILE A 132 2.29 -17.49 -1.02
CA ILE A 132 0.89 -17.04 -0.89
C ILE A 132 0.68 -15.79 -1.74
N GLY A 133 1.55 -14.79 -1.61
CA GLY A 133 1.48 -13.54 -2.38
C GLY A 133 1.57 -13.80 -3.89
N MET A 134 2.50 -14.64 -4.33
CA MET A 134 2.61 -15.05 -5.73
C MET A 134 1.31 -15.69 -6.24
N ARG A 135 0.75 -16.67 -5.51
CA ARG A 135 -0.51 -17.32 -5.89
C ARG A 135 -1.68 -16.34 -5.91
N SER A 136 -1.78 -15.45 -4.92
CA SER A 136 -2.84 -14.44 -4.86
C SER A 136 -2.78 -13.50 -6.07
N LEU A 137 -1.60 -13.05 -6.47
CA LEU A 137 -1.43 -12.18 -7.64
C LEU A 137 -1.64 -12.94 -8.96
N ALA A 138 -1.22 -14.21 -9.04
CA ALA A 138 -1.41 -15.05 -10.21
C ALA A 138 -2.88 -15.49 -10.42
N ALA A 139 -3.65 -15.67 -9.35
CA ALA A 139 -5.03 -16.15 -9.41
C ALA A 139 -6.02 -15.12 -10.00
N HIS A 140 -5.70 -13.82 -9.96
CA HIS A 140 -6.54 -12.77 -10.54
C HIS A 140 -6.38 -12.62 -12.07
N SER A 141 -5.75 -13.60 -12.71
CA SER A 141 -5.35 -13.58 -14.12
C SER A 141 -6.46 -13.97 -15.12
N HIS A 142 -7.70 -13.56 -14.87
CA HIS A 142 -8.62 -13.27 -15.99
C HIS A 142 -8.21 -12.00 -16.77
N THR A 143 -7.13 -11.32 -16.36
CA THR A 143 -6.44 -10.25 -17.10
C THR A 143 -5.28 -10.75 -17.99
N SER A 144 -5.10 -12.07 -18.16
CA SER A 144 -4.05 -12.65 -19.02
C SER A 144 -4.22 -12.37 -20.51
N GLN A 145 -5.38 -11.89 -20.97
CA GLN A 145 -5.61 -11.60 -22.39
C GLN A 145 -5.16 -10.19 -22.83
N ARG A 146 -4.63 -9.33 -21.94
CA ARG A 146 -4.41 -7.92 -22.31
C ARG A 146 -3.08 -7.27 -21.88
N LEU A 147 -2.31 -7.87 -20.99
CA LEU A 147 -0.91 -7.49 -20.78
C LEU A 147 -0.01 -8.62 -21.28
N ASP A 148 0.34 -8.56 -22.57
CA ASP A 148 1.38 -9.42 -23.13
C ASP A 148 2.73 -9.04 -22.50
N LEU A 149 3.13 -9.80 -21.47
CA LEU A 149 4.46 -9.77 -20.87
C LEU A 149 5.32 -10.90 -21.42
N ARG A 150 5.25 -11.18 -22.72
CA ARG A 150 6.27 -12.02 -23.35
C ARG A 150 7.53 -11.18 -23.56
N PRO A 151 8.70 -11.63 -23.08
CA PRO A 151 9.95 -11.03 -23.49
C PRO A 151 10.13 -11.32 -24.99
N THR A 152 10.14 -10.27 -25.80
CA THR A 152 10.60 -10.34 -27.19
C THR A 152 12.07 -10.77 -27.15
N ARG A 153 12.35 -11.93 -27.73
CA ARG A 153 13.72 -12.42 -27.99
C ARG A 153 14.46 -11.52 -28.96
#